data_AF-G7KN04-F1
#
_entry.id   AF-G7KN04-F1
#
_cell.length_a   1.000
_cell.length_b   1.000
_cell.length_c   1.000
_cell.angle_alpha   90.00
_cell.angle_beta   90.00
_cell.angle_gamma   90.00
#
_symmetry.space_group_name_H-M   'P 1'
#
loop_
_entity.id
_entity.type
_entity.pdbx_description
1 polymer ?
#
loop_
_entity_poly.entity_id
_entity_poly.type
_entity_poly.pdbx_seq_one_letter_code
_entity_poly.pdbx_strand_id
1 'polypeptide(L)'
;MFFSRLCFCLQKKHGTGSEDGGDDDEDTVDPGDSGNLLFELNTLQLATNFFSELNQLGRGGFGPVFKGLMPNGEEVAIKKLSMESRQGIREFTNEVRLLLRIQHKNLVTLLGCCAEGPEKMLVYEYLPNKSLDHFLFDKKRSLDWMTRFRIVTGIARGLLYLHEEAPERIIHRDIKASNILLDEKLNPKISDFGLARLFPGEDTHVQTFRISGTHGYMAPEYALRGYLSVKTDVFSYGVLVLEIVSGRKNHDLKLDAEKADLLSYCTPIKLLSQS
;
A
#
# COMPACT_ATOMS: atom_id res chain seq x y z
N MET A 1 -6.42 -24.26 -3.57
CA MET A 1 -6.78 -24.08 -4.99
C MET A 1 -6.69 -22.64 -5.52
N PHE A 2 -6.87 -21.58 -4.72
CA PHE A 2 -6.80 -20.19 -5.21
C PHE A 2 -5.38 -19.74 -5.62
N PHE A 3 -4.39 -19.92 -4.74
CA PHE A 3 -2.98 -19.62 -5.08
C PHE A 3 -2.44 -20.52 -6.19
N SER A 4 -2.90 -21.78 -6.30
CA SER A 4 -2.53 -22.64 -7.41
C SER A 4 -3.17 -22.19 -8.71
N ARG A 5 -4.40 -21.67 -8.74
CA ARG A 5 -4.99 -21.05 -9.94
C ARG A 5 -4.32 -19.72 -10.31
N LEU A 6 -4.03 -18.85 -9.33
CA LEU A 6 -3.29 -17.61 -9.57
C LEU A 6 -1.85 -17.89 -10.06
N CYS A 7 -1.15 -18.85 -9.45
CA CYS A 7 0.15 -19.33 -9.92
C CYS A 7 0.04 -20.03 -11.28
N PHE A 8 -0.99 -20.82 -11.56
CA PHE A 8 -1.19 -21.51 -12.84
C PHE A 8 -1.47 -20.51 -13.96
N CYS A 9 -2.28 -19.47 -13.72
CA CYS A 9 -2.48 -18.34 -14.63
C CYS A 9 -1.18 -17.53 -14.85
N LEU A 10 -0.31 -17.43 -13.84
CA LEU A 10 0.99 -16.75 -13.95
C LEU A 10 2.10 -17.64 -14.58
N GLN A 11 2.04 -18.98 -14.40
CA GLN A 11 3.04 -19.95 -14.86
C GLN A 11 2.82 -20.44 -16.29
N LYS A 12 1.57 -20.46 -16.79
CA LYS A 12 1.27 -20.85 -18.19
C LYS A 12 1.93 -19.97 -19.27
N LYS A 13 2.65 -18.90 -18.90
CA LYS A 13 3.36 -18.01 -19.82
C LYS A 13 4.89 -18.14 -19.82
N HIS A 14 5.49 -19.13 -19.15
CA HIS A 14 6.92 -19.46 -19.27
C HIS A 14 7.14 -20.96 -19.49
N GLY A 15 6.72 -21.49 -20.64
CA GLY A 15 7.08 -22.85 -21.05
C GLY A 15 6.15 -23.43 -22.13
N THR A 16 6.71 -23.69 -23.30
CA THR A 16 6.13 -24.51 -24.37
C THR A 16 6.30 -26.00 -24.05
N GLY A 17 5.21 -26.80 -24.17
CA GLY A 17 5.16 -28.28 -24.19
C GLY A 17 5.43 -28.95 -22.83
N SER A 18 4.73 -29.98 -22.34
CA SER A 18 3.95 -31.05 -23.00
C SER A 18 2.99 -31.68 -21.97
N GLU A 19 2.00 -32.42 -22.44
CA GLU A 19 1.00 -33.20 -21.69
C GLU A 19 1.60 -34.38 -20.92
N ASP A 20 1.02 -34.76 -19.77
CA ASP A 20 0.49 -36.11 -19.51
C ASP A 20 -0.45 -36.14 -18.28
N GLY A 21 -1.39 -37.10 -18.25
CA GLY A 21 -2.52 -37.19 -17.31
C GLY A 21 -2.35 -38.16 -16.13
N GLY A 22 -3.42 -38.27 -15.30
CA GLY A 22 -3.57 -39.30 -14.25
C GLY A 22 -4.48 -38.86 -13.07
N ASP A 23 -5.38 -39.75 -12.67
CA ASP A 23 -6.64 -39.59 -11.90
C ASP A 23 -6.58 -39.46 -10.35
N ASP A 24 -7.78 -39.21 -9.79
CA ASP A 24 -8.36 -39.54 -8.47
C ASP A 24 -8.03 -38.69 -7.23
N ASP A 25 -9.02 -37.93 -6.73
CA ASP A 25 -9.92 -38.38 -5.64
C ASP A 25 -10.93 -37.27 -5.24
N GLU A 26 -12.19 -37.68 -5.06
CA GLU A 26 -13.30 -36.87 -4.57
C GLU A 26 -13.15 -36.52 -3.09
N ASP A 27 -13.03 -35.22 -2.78
CA ASP A 27 -13.40 -34.69 -1.46
C ASP A 27 -14.39 -33.55 -1.64
N THR A 28 -15.66 -33.86 -1.37
CA THR A 28 -16.76 -32.90 -1.34
C THR A 28 -16.69 -32.09 -0.05
N VAL A 29 -16.04 -30.94 -0.13
CA VAL A 29 -16.15 -29.89 0.92
C VAL A 29 -17.06 -28.78 0.40
N ASP A 30 -18.17 -28.60 1.10
CA ASP A 30 -19.19 -27.57 0.87
C ASP A 30 -18.55 -26.17 0.71
N PRO A 31 -18.69 -25.51 -0.47
CA PRO A 31 -18.04 -24.24 -0.74
C PRO A 31 -18.86 -23.10 -0.11
N GLY A 32 -18.63 -22.87 1.18
CA GLY A 32 -19.00 -21.62 1.81
C GLY A 32 -18.35 -20.44 1.10
N ASP A 33 -19.12 -19.75 0.26
CA ASP A 33 -18.99 -18.36 -0.22
C ASP A 33 -17.56 -17.79 -0.31
N SER A 34 -16.65 -18.54 -0.94
CA SER A 34 -15.34 -18.03 -1.33
C SER A 34 -15.51 -17.34 -2.68
N GLY A 35 -16.16 -16.16 -2.65
CA GLY A 35 -16.33 -15.30 -3.82
C GLY A 35 -15.03 -15.21 -4.61
N ASN A 36 -15.10 -15.48 -5.91
CA ASN A 36 -13.93 -15.54 -6.76
C ASN A 36 -13.20 -14.18 -6.76
N LEU A 37 -12.06 -14.08 -6.09
CA LEU A 37 -11.26 -12.84 -5.99
C LEU A 37 -10.59 -12.46 -7.33
N LEU A 38 -10.90 -13.19 -8.41
CA LEU A 38 -10.49 -12.88 -9.78
C LEU A 38 -11.64 -12.21 -10.53
N PHE A 39 -11.42 -10.95 -10.93
CA PHE A 39 -12.33 -10.19 -11.77
C PHE A 39 -11.95 -10.35 -13.24
N GLU A 40 -12.96 -10.50 -14.10
CA GLU A 40 -12.80 -10.44 -15.55
C GLU A 40 -12.49 -9.01 -16.00
N LEU A 41 -11.67 -8.85 -17.03
CA LEU A 41 -11.31 -7.52 -17.54
C LEU A 41 -12.55 -6.74 -18.01
N ASN A 42 -13.49 -7.42 -18.68
CA ASN A 42 -14.72 -6.81 -19.18
C ASN A 42 -15.58 -6.24 -18.04
N THR A 43 -15.68 -6.94 -16.91
CA THR A 43 -16.40 -6.45 -15.73
C THR A 43 -15.80 -5.14 -15.21
N LEU A 44 -14.47 -5.07 -15.09
CA LEU A 44 -13.79 -3.86 -14.61
C LEU A 44 -13.85 -2.71 -15.63
N GLN A 45 -13.82 -3.03 -16.93
CA GLN A 45 -14.04 -2.05 -17.99
C GLN A 45 -15.43 -1.43 -17.87
N LEU A 46 -16.48 -2.24 -17.80
CA LEU A 46 -17.85 -1.73 -17.67
C LEU A 46 -18.03 -0.91 -16.38
N ALA A 47 -17.52 -1.41 -15.24
CA ALA A 47 -17.62 -0.72 -13.96
C ALA A 47 -16.97 0.68 -13.96
N THR A 48 -15.91 0.86 -14.75
CA THR A 48 -15.15 2.13 -14.85
C THR A 48 -15.53 2.97 -16.05
N ASN A 49 -16.57 2.59 -16.81
CA ASN A 49 -16.89 3.18 -18.11
C ASN A 49 -15.66 3.21 -19.04
N PHE A 50 -15.06 2.04 -19.25
CA PHE A 50 -13.86 1.79 -20.03
C PHE A 50 -12.65 2.64 -19.58
N PHE A 51 -12.43 2.72 -18.27
CA PHE A 51 -11.35 3.52 -17.66
C PHE A 51 -11.41 4.99 -18.07
N SER A 52 -12.62 5.56 -18.10
CA SER A 52 -12.83 6.97 -18.41
C SER A 52 -12.05 7.88 -17.45
N GLU A 53 -11.44 8.94 -17.99
CA GLU A 53 -10.76 9.99 -17.20
C GLU A 53 -11.69 10.64 -16.16
N LEU A 54 -13.00 10.67 -16.42
CA LEU A 54 -14.00 11.18 -15.46
C LEU A 54 -14.05 10.34 -14.17
N ASN A 55 -13.69 9.07 -14.26
CA ASN A 55 -13.63 8.15 -13.13
C ASN A 55 -12.23 8.07 -12.51
N GLN A 56 -11.23 8.81 -13.01
CA GLN A 56 -9.89 8.76 -12.45
C GLN A 56 -9.84 9.44 -11.07
N LEU A 57 -9.49 8.66 -10.05
CA LEU A 57 -9.32 9.13 -8.67
C LEU A 57 -7.95 9.78 -8.46
N GLY A 58 -6.94 9.28 -9.17
CA GLY A 58 -5.57 9.79 -9.13
C GLY A 58 -4.61 8.95 -9.96
N ARG A 59 -3.37 9.41 -10.05
CA ARG A 59 -2.29 8.72 -10.75
C ARG A 59 -1.04 8.72 -9.87
N GLY A 60 -0.63 7.55 -9.41
CA GLY A 60 0.61 7.36 -8.64
C GLY A 60 1.76 6.87 -9.52
N GLY A 61 2.92 6.60 -8.91
CA GLY A 61 4.07 5.97 -9.57
C GLY A 61 3.78 4.58 -10.13
N PHE A 62 2.67 3.98 -9.71
CA PHE A 62 2.28 2.61 -10.02
C PHE A 62 1.17 2.52 -11.08
N GLY A 63 0.66 3.67 -11.54
CA GLY A 63 -0.39 3.76 -12.55
C GLY A 63 -1.63 4.53 -12.07
N PRO A 64 -2.63 4.68 -12.96
CA PRO A 64 -3.87 5.34 -12.64
C PRO A 64 -4.79 4.47 -11.76
N VAL A 65 -5.56 5.13 -10.90
CA VAL A 65 -6.61 4.52 -10.07
C VAL A 65 -7.95 5.09 -10.50
N PHE A 66 -8.92 4.22 -10.75
CA PHE A 66 -10.26 4.59 -11.20
C PHE A 66 -11.32 4.21 -10.17
N LYS A 67 -12.36 5.02 -10.06
CA LYS A 67 -13.61 4.64 -9.39
C LYS A 67 -14.38 3.70 -10.31
N GLY A 68 -14.88 2.60 -9.77
CA GLY A 68 -15.77 1.67 -10.45
C GLY A 68 -17.09 1.55 -9.70
N LEU A 69 -18.17 1.32 -10.44
CA LEU A 69 -19.45 0.89 -9.89
C LEU A 69 -19.73 -0.54 -10.37
N MET A 70 -19.67 -1.49 -9.46
CA MET A 70 -19.87 -2.91 -9.75
C MET A 70 -21.36 -3.21 -10.03
N PRO A 71 -21.71 -4.32 -10.71
CA PRO A 71 -23.10 -4.64 -11.04
C PRO A 71 -24.03 -4.82 -9.82
N ASN A 72 -23.46 -5.18 -8.66
CA ASN A 72 -24.16 -5.27 -7.38
C ASN A 72 -24.39 -3.91 -6.70
N GLY A 73 -23.97 -2.80 -7.33
CA GLY A 73 -24.07 -1.44 -6.79
C GLY A 73 -22.91 -1.02 -5.88
N GLU A 74 -21.92 -1.88 -5.67
CA GLU A 74 -20.76 -1.59 -4.82
C GLU A 74 -19.78 -0.65 -5.53
N GLU A 75 -19.34 0.39 -4.83
CA GLU A 75 -18.28 1.28 -5.32
C GLU A 75 -16.90 0.72 -4.98
N VAL A 76 -16.02 0.68 -5.97
CA VAL A 76 -14.66 0.11 -5.84
C VAL A 76 -13.60 1.07 -6.36
N ALA A 77 -12.36 0.89 -5.91
CA ALA A 77 -11.18 1.55 -6.47
C ALA A 77 -10.34 0.53 -7.25
N ILE A 78 -10.13 0.80 -8.54
CA ILE A 78 -9.40 -0.09 -9.45
C ILE A 78 -8.06 0.55 -9.81
N LYS A 79 -6.97 0.01 -9.26
CA LYS A 79 -5.59 0.41 -9.57
C LYS A 79 -5.12 -0.37 -10.78
N LYS A 80 -4.98 0.31 -11.91
CA LYS A 80 -4.41 -0.27 -13.14
C LYS A 80 -2.90 -0.13 -13.09
N LEU A 81 -2.18 -1.25 -13.05
CA LEU A 81 -0.72 -1.23 -12.89
C LEU A 81 -0.01 -1.05 -14.23
N SER A 82 0.99 -0.18 -14.26
CA SER A 82 1.89 -0.11 -15.42
C SER A 82 2.80 -1.32 -15.48
N MET A 83 2.73 -2.05 -16.60
CA MET A 83 3.52 -3.27 -16.84
C MET A 83 4.79 -3.02 -17.64
N GLU A 84 5.13 -1.75 -17.90
CA GLU A 84 6.31 -1.34 -18.66
C GLU A 84 7.63 -1.65 -17.93
N SER A 85 7.56 -1.98 -16.63
CA SER A 85 8.74 -2.29 -15.81
C SER A 85 8.63 -3.63 -15.07
N ARG A 86 9.78 -4.29 -14.86
CA ARG A 86 9.88 -5.47 -13.97
C ARG A 86 9.49 -5.16 -12.51
N GLN A 87 9.43 -3.88 -12.15
CA GLN A 87 9.03 -3.44 -10.82
C GLN A 87 7.51 -3.59 -10.64
N GLY A 88 6.70 -3.13 -11.60
CA GLY A 88 5.24 -3.22 -11.52
C GLY A 88 4.71 -4.65 -11.39
N ILE A 89 5.33 -5.63 -12.08
CA ILE A 89 4.96 -7.06 -11.95
C ILE A 89 5.20 -7.57 -10.52
N ARG A 90 6.33 -7.17 -9.92
CA ARG A 90 6.71 -7.60 -8.57
C ARG A 90 5.77 -6.99 -7.55
N GLU A 91 5.45 -5.72 -7.69
CA GLU A 91 4.51 -5.01 -6.82
C GLU A 91 3.11 -5.63 -6.90
N PHE A 92 2.59 -5.90 -8.11
CA PHE A 92 1.33 -6.61 -8.28
C PHE A 92 1.32 -7.94 -7.50
N THR A 93 2.32 -8.77 -7.76
CA THR A 93 2.42 -10.10 -7.16
C THR A 93 2.54 -9.99 -5.64
N ASN A 94 3.27 -8.99 -5.15
CA ASN A 94 3.48 -8.75 -3.73
C ASN A 94 2.19 -8.28 -3.05
N GLU A 95 1.48 -7.31 -3.63
CA GLU A 95 0.21 -6.83 -3.10
C GLU A 95 -0.83 -7.94 -3.03
N VAL A 96 -1.01 -8.73 -4.10
CA VAL A 96 -1.95 -9.86 -4.08
C VAL A 96 -1.54 -10.90 -3.02
N ARG A 97 -0.25 -11.21 -2.90
CA ARG A 97 0.23 -12.20 -1.93
C ARG A 97 0.01 -11.76 -0.48
N LEU A 98 0.22 -10.48 -0.19
CA LEU A 98 0.13 -9.91 1.15
C LEU A 98 -1.31 -9.62 1.55
N LEU A 99 -2.02 -8.84 0.72
CA LEU A 99 -3.34 -8.29 1.06
C LEU A 99 -4.44 -9.33 1.13
N LEU A 100 -4.26 -10.49 0.48
CA LEU A 100 -5.19 -11.61 0.64
C LEU A 100 -5.08 -12.32 1.99
N ARG A 101 -4.02 -12.06 2.76
CA ARG A 101 -3.73 -12.74 4.03
C ARG A 101 -3.85 -11.82 5.23
N ILE A 102 -4.14 -10.53 5.00
CA ILE A 102 -4.26 -9.55 6.06
C ILE A 102 -5.59 -8.83 5.97
N GLN A 103 -6.23 -8.65 7.12
CA GLN A 103 -7.46 -7.89 7.23
C GLN A 103 -7.44 -7.16 8.56
N HIS A 104 -7.51 -5.84 8.50
CA HIS A 104 -7.54 -5.01 9.70
C HIS A 104 -8.22 -3.68 9.38
N LYS A 105 -8.99 -3.13 10.33
CA LYS A 105 -9.78 -1.91 10.14
C LYS A 105 -8.97 -0.67 9.73
N ASN A 106 -7.66 -0.66 10.04
CA ASN A 106 -6.74 0.42 9.68
C ASN A 106 -5.84 0.10 8.48
N LEU A 107 -6.16 -0.94 7.71
CA LEU A 107 -5.55 -1.24 6.43
C LEU A 107 -6.62 -1.18 5.33
N VAL A 108 -6.21 -0.89 4.11
CA VAL A 108 -7.09 -1.00 2.93
C VAL A 108 -7.36 -2.47 2.63
N THR A 109 -8.60 -2.78 2.31
CA THR A 109 -9.06 -4.12 1.94
C THR A 109 -8.90 -4.32 0.43
N LEU A 110 -8.16 -5.34 0.04
CA LEU A 110 -8.15 -5.85 -1.34
C LEU A 110 -9.38 -6.75 -1.51
N LEU A 111 -10.27 -6.37 -2.43
CA LEU A 111 -11.45 -7.16 -2.78
C LEU A 111 -11.13 -8.23 -3.83
N GLY A 112 -10.09 -8.00 -4.64
CA GLY A 112 -9.60 -8.98 -5.61
C GLY A 112 -8.66 -8.36 -6.63
N CYS A 113 -8.41 -9.08 -7.71
CA CYS A 113 -7.53 -8.64 -8.79
C CYS A 113 -8.00 -9.12 -10.16
N CYS A 114 -7.52 -8.47 -11.22
CA CYS A 114 -7.64 -8.94 -12.60
C CYS A 114 -6.24 -9.20 -13.15
N ALA A 115 -6.08 -10.34 -13.83
CA ALA A 115 -4.82 -10.77 -14.41
C ALA A 115 -5.01 -11.33 -15.83
N GLU A 116 -5.73 -10.61 -16.68
CA GLU A 116 -6.06 -11.04 -18.04
C GLU A 116 -5.09 -10.45 -19.09
N GLY A 117 -4.49 -11.28 -19.94
CA GLY A 117 -3.58 -10.80 -20.98
C GLY A 117 -2.41 -9.96 -20.42
N PRO A 118 -2.13 -8.76 -20.98
CA PRO A 118 -1.14 -7.82 -20.44
C PRO A 118 -1.67 -7.04 -19.23
N GLU A 119 -2.97 -7.07 -18.97
CA GLU A 119 -3.61 -6.23 -17.97
C GLU A 119 -3.46 -6.82 -16.57
N LYS A 120 -3.06 -5.98 -15.62
CA LYS A 120 -2.95 -6.31 -14.19
C LYS A 120 -3.60 -5.20 -13.39
N MET A 121 -4.61 -5.56 -12.61
CA MET A 121 -5.39 -4.60 -11.82
C MET A 121 -5.64 -5.13 -10.43
N LEU A 122 -5.64 -4.23 -9.47
CA LEU A 122 -6.02 -4.50 -8.08
C LEU A 122 -7.33 -3.77 -7.79
N VAL A 123 -8.28 -4.48 -7.18
CA VAL A 123 -9.61 -3.97 -6.84
C VAL A 123 -9.69 -3.84 -5.34
N TYR A 124 -9.89 -2.62 -4.85
CA TYR A 124 -9.99 -2.31 -3.43
C TYR A 124 -11.36 -1.72 -3.08
N GLU A 125 -11.66 -1.69 -1.79
CA GLU A 125 -12.73 -0.85 -1.26
C GLU A 125 -12.56 0.61 -1.70
N TYR A 126 -13.65 1.27 -2.07
CA TYR A 126 -13.63 2.70 -2.36
C TYR A 126 -13.62 3.53 -1.07
N LEU A 127 -12.71 4.50 -0.99
CA LEU A 127 -12.56 5.40 0.15
C LEU A 127 -12.81 6.86 -0.29
N PRO A 128 -13.96 7.46 0.08
CA PRO A 128 -14.42 8.71 -0.53
C PRO A 128 -13.62 9.94 -0.10
N ASN A 129 -12.97 9.89 1.06
CA ASN A 129 -12.22 11.03 1.58
C ASN A 129 -10.79 11.14 1.01
N LYS A 130 -10.38 10.27 0.07
CA LYS A 130 -9.02 10.27 -0.53
C LYS A 130 -7.92 10.10 0.53
N SER A 131 -6.69 10.48 0.19
CA SER A 131 -5.52 10.39 1.06
C SER A 131 -5.39 11.58 2.02
N LEU A 132 -4.67 11.35 3.12
CA LEU A 132 -4.47 12.30 4.22
C LEU A 132 -3.72 13.57 3.79
N ASP A 133 -2.82 13.47 2.83
CA ASP A 133 -2.09 14.62 2.27
C ASP A 133 -3.01 15.70 1.68
N HIS A 134 -4.18 15.32 1.14
CA HIS A 134 -5.20 16.26 0.70
C HIS A 134 -5.81 17.09 1.84
N PHE A 135 -5.78 16.59 3.08
CA PHE A 135 -6.26 17.34 4.24
C PHE A 135 -5.16 18.10 4.96
N LEU A 136 -3.91 17.63 4.86
CA LEU A 136 -2.79 18.29 5.51
C LEU A 136 -2.26 19.47 4.69
N PHE A 137 -2.22 19.35 3.35
CA PHE A 137 -1.48 20.29 2.50
C PHE A 137 -2.37 21.11 1.56
N ASP A 138 -3.66 20.79 1.43
CA ASP A 138 -4.61 21.65 0.74
C ASP A 138 -5.19 22.67 1.72
N LYS A 139 -5.02 23.97 1.42
CA LYS A 139 -5.48 25.08 2.27
C LYS A 139 -6.99 25.12 2.45
N LYS A 140 -7.76 24.43 1.62
CA LYS A 140 -9.23 24.41 1.67
C LYS A 140 -9.80 23.40 2.67
N ARG A 141 -8.98 22.50 3.20
CA ARG A 141 -9.39 21.43 4.10
C ARG A 141 -8.58 21.53 5.38
N SER A 142 -9.24 21.34 6.52
CA SER A 142 -8.55 21.28 7.80
C SER A 142 -9.16 20.20 8.67
N LEU A 143 -8.29 19.47 9.37
CA LEU A 143 -8.67 18.52 10.38
C LEU A 143 -8.48 19.16 11.75
N ASP A 144 -9.49 19.03 12.61
CA ASP A 144 -9.34 19.37 14.02
C ASP A 144 -8.33 18.44 14.71
N TRP A 145 -7.87 18.87 15.88
CA TRP A 145 -6.86 18.13 16.63
C TRP A 145 -7.32 16.72 17.03
N MET A 146 -8.58 16.56 17.43
CA MET A 146 -9.11 15.27 17.86
C MET A 146 -9.10 14.25 16.73
N THR A 147 -9.44 14.69 15.51
CA THR A 147 -9.42 13.88 14.30
C THR A 147 -7.98 13.52 13.91
N ARG A 148 -7.05 14.49 13.97
CA ARG A 148 -5.61 14.22 13.76
C ARG A 148 -5.09 13.17 14.73
N PHE A 149 -5.40 13.29 16.01
CA PHE A 149 -4.98 12.33 17.04
C PHE A 149 -5.57 10.94 16.79
N ARG A 150 -6.85 10.85 16.40
CA ARG A 150 -7.49 9.58 16.01
C ARG A 150 -6.80 8.96 14.80
N ILE A 151 -6.41 9.76 13.81
CA ILE A 151 -5.66 9.30 12.64
C ILE A 151 -4.29 8.77 13.04
N VAL A 152 -3.52 9.53 13.82
CA VAL A 152 -2.20 9.10 14.35
C VAL A 152 -2.31 7.75 15.08
N THR A 153 -3.32 7.61 15.92
CA THR A 153 -3.59 6.37 16.68
C THR A 153 -4.00 5.21 15.77
N GLY A 154 -4.85 5.46 14.78
CA GLY A 154 -5.30 4.42 13.84
C GLY A 154 -4.15 3.92 12.95
N ILE A 155 -3.27 4.80 12.49
CA ILE A 155 -2.07 4.42 11.74
C ILE A 155 -1.15 3.54 12.61
N ALA A 156 -0.92 3.94 13.87
CA ALA A 156 -0.11 3.14 14.81
C ALA A 156 -0.68 1.73 15.02
N ARG A 157 -2.01 1.61 15.14
CA ARG A 157 -2.68 0.29 15.23
C ARG A 157 -2.49 -0.54 13.98
N GLY A 158 -2.58 0.06 12.80
CA GLY A 158 -2.30 -0.62 11.54
C GLY A 158 -0.85 -1.13 11.47
N LEU A 159 0.12 -0.33 11.91
CA LEU A 159 1.53 -0.73 11.96
C LEU A 159 1.79 -1.83 13.00
N LEU A 160 1.22 -1.72 14.19
CA LEU A 160 1.30 -2.76 15.22
C LEU A 160 0.82 -4.10 14.68
N TYR A 161 -0.34 -4.09 14.00
CA TYR A 161 -0.86 -5.29 13.36
C TYR A 161 0.14 -5.87 12.36
N LEU A 162 0.69 -5.05 11.45
CA LEU A 162 1.65 -5.53 10.45
C LEU A 162 2.95 -6.09 11.08
N HIS A 163 3.41 -5.51 12.19
CA HIS A 163 4.70 -5.85 12.78
C HIS A 163 4.64 -7.04 13.73
N GLU A 164 3.54 -7.20 14.46
CA GLU A 164 3.45 -8.14 15.59
C GLU A 164 2.22 -9.05 15.59
N GLU A 165 1.10 -8.67 14.96
CA GLU A 165 -0.16 -9.43 15.06
C GLU A 165 -0.52 -10.20 13.77
N ALA A 166 0.02 -9.79 12.63
CA ALA A 166 -0.18 -10.47 11.36
C ALA A 166 0.46 -11.87 11.38
N PRO A 167 -0.08 -12.85 10.61
CA PRO A 167 0.46 -14.22 10.57
C PRO A 167 1.95 -14.30 10.22
N GLU A 168 2.41 -13.36 9.40
CA GLU A 168 3.82 -13.14 9.12
C GLU A 168 4.10 -11.65 9.29
N ARG A 169 5.23 -11.32 9.92
CA ARG A 169 5.68 -9.95 10.09
C ARG A 169 5.85 -9.27 8.72
N ILE A 170 5.25 -8.10 8.56
CA ILE A 170 5.27 -7.32 7.33
C ILE A 170 5.88 -5.94 7.62
N ILE A 171 6.90 -5.57 6.86
CA ILE A 171 7.44 -4.20 6.86
C ILE A 171 6.91 -3.48 5.61
N HIS A 172 6.20 -2.38 5.78
CA HIS A 172 5.52 -1.65 4.71
C HIS A 172 6.49 -0.90 3.78
N ARG A 173 7.52 -0.26 4.34
CA ARG A 173 8.61 0.48 3.65
C ARG A 173 8.22 1.75 2.92
N ASP A 174 6.95 2.18 2.99
CA ASP A 174 6.48 3.39 2.29
C ASP A 174 5.33 4.09 3.02
N ILE A 175 5.47 4.21 4.34
CA ILE A 175 4.52 4.97 5.18
C ILE A 175 4.73 6.46 4.91
N LYS A 176 3.68 7.13 4.43
CA LYS A 176 3.64 8.56 4.11
C LYS A 176 2.21 9.05 3.99
N ALA A 177 2.00 10.37 4.00
CA ALA A 177 0.66 10.97 4.03
C ALA A 177 -0.21 10.58 2.81
N SER A 178 0.36 10.43 1.61
CA SER A 178 -0.39 10.02 0.43
C SER A 178 -0.80 8.54 0.42
N ASN A 179 -0.19 7.71 1.28
CA ASN A 179 -0.50 6.28 1.42
C ASN A 179 -1.40 6.01 2.65
N ILE A 180 -1.92 7.05 3.29
CA ILE A 180 -2.97 6.92 4.30
C ILE A 180 -4.27 7.40 3.68
N LEU A 181 -5.16 6.46 3.34
CA LEU A 181 -6.50 6.77 2.86
C LEU A 181 -7.46 6.96 4.04
N LEU A 182 -8.55 7.69 3.81
CA LEU A 182 -9.56 8.00 4.81
C LEU A 182 -10.92 7.47 4.38
N ASP A 183 -11.56 6.70 5.27
CA ASP A 183 -12.94 6.26 5.08
C ASP A 183 -13.94 7.42 5.27
N GLU A 184 -15.23 7.15 5.10
CA GLU A 184 -16.33 8.12 5.27
C GLU A 184 -16.30 8.86 6.62
N LYS A 185 -15.81 8.20 7.69
CA LYS A 185 -15.75 8.72 9.06
C LYS A 185 -14.37 9.30 9.41
N LEU A 186 -13.51 9.48 8.41
CA LEU A 186 -12.12 9.94 8.54
C LEU A 186 -11.26 9.00 9.40
N ASN A 187 -11.55 7.70 9.40
CA ASN A 187 -10.64 6.71 9.97
C ASN A 187 -9.53 6.39 8.96
N PRO A 188 -8.28 6.25 9.42
CA PRO A 188 -7.16 5.98 8.53
C PRO A 188 -7.10 4.51 8.11
N LYS A 189 -6.75 4.30 6.85
CA LYS A 189 -6.42 3.01 6.25
C LYS A 189 -5.08 3.11 5.51
N ILE A 190 -4.11 2.33 5.96
CA ILE A 190 -2.79 2.22 5.31
C ILE A 190 -2.98 1.51 3.96
N SER A 191 -2.44 2.09 2.90
CA SER A 191 -2.54 1.62 1.52
C SER A 191 -1.16 1.47 0.86
N ASP A 192 -1.15 0.92 -0.36
CA ASP A 192 0.04 0.81 -1.22
C ASP A 192 1.13 -0.15 -0.72
N PHE A 193 0.80 -1.44 -0.72
CA PHE A 193 1.67 -2.52 -0.23
C PHE A 193 2.67 -3.00 -1.28
N GLY A 194 2.82 -2.31 -2.42
CA GLY A 194 3.70 -2.73 -3.51
C GLY A 194 5.14 -2.95 -3.07
N LEU A 195 5.64 -2.10 -2.15
CA LEU A 195 7.00 -2.19 -1.61
C LEU A 195 7.12 -3.04 -0.34
N ALA A 196 6.00 -3.46 0.25
CA ALA A 196 5.99 -4.18 1.52
C ALA A 196 6.76 -5.50 1.42
N ARG A 197 7.32 -5.98 2.53
CA ARG A 197 8.06 -7.25 2.56
C ARG A 197 7.65 -8.10 3.74
N LEU A 198 7.42 -9.37 3.46
CA LEU A 198 7.43 -10.42 4.47
C LEU A 198 8.84 -10.49 5.06
N PHE A 199 8.90 -10.44 6.38
CA PHE A 199 10.12 -10.50 7.15
C PHE A 199 10.16 -11.86 7.87
N PRO A 200 11.01 -12.79 7.44
CA PRO A 200 10.99 -14.15 7.94
C PRO A 200 11.61 -14.25 9.35
N GLY A 201 11.00 -15.09 10.19
CA GLY A 201 11.61 -15.57 11.44
C GLY A 201 11.73 -14.55 12.57
N GLU A 202 12.66 -14.82 13.49
CA GLU A 202 12.92 -14.02 14.69
C GLU A 202 14.01 -12.95 14.49
N ASP A 203 14.51 -12.79 13.27
CA ASP A 203 15.55 -11.81 12.98
C ASP A 203 15.08 -10.39 13.36
N THR A 204 16.04 -9.59 13.83
CA THR A 204 15.77 -8.19 14.20
C THR A 204 15.93 -7.24 13.01
N HIS A 205 16.73 -7.64 12.01
CA HIS A 205 17.03 -6.86 10.82
C HIS A 205 17.55 -7.75 9.68
N VAL A 206 17.41 -7.30 8.44
CA VAL A 206 17.98 -7.92 7.24
C VAL A 206 18.72 -6.84 6.45
N GLN A 207 19.91 -7.16 5.95
CA GLN A 207 20.61 -6.28 5.02
C GLN A 207 20.14 -6.55 3.59
N THR A 208 19.75 -5.49 2.87
CA THR A 208 19.28 -5.57 1.48
C THR A 208 19.97 -4.55 0.60
N PHE A 209 20.40 -4.98 -0.59
CA PHE A 209 20.90 -4.08 -1.64
C PHE A 209 19.78 -3.34 -2.38
N ARG A 210 18.53 -3.75 -2.19
CA ARG A 210 17.35 -3.14 -2.82
C ARG A 210 16.70 -2.12 -1.89
N ILE A 211 17.23 -0.91 -1.90
CA ILE A 211 16.67 0.22 -1.18
C ILE A 211 15.55 0.84 -2.02
N SER A 212 14.37 0.97 -1.42
CA SER A 212 13.16 1.51 -2.04
C SER A 212 12.28 2.12 -0.95
N GLY A 213 11.56 3.19 -1.28
CA GLY A 213 10.75 3.99 -0.36
C GLY A 213 10.78 5.45 -0.78
N THR A 214 9.94 6.27 -0.16
CA THR A 214 9.88 7.70 -0.47
C THR A 214 10.96 8.48 0.27
N HIS A 215 11.72 9.31 -0.47
CA HIS A 215 12.73 10.20 0.11
C HIS A 215 12.09 11.15 1.15
N GLY A 216 12.80 11.44 2.24
CA GLY A 216 12.26 12.18 3.39
C GLY A 216 11.55 11.31 4.43
N TYR A 217 11.06 10.12 4.07
CA TYR A 217 10.45 9.17 5.01
C TYR A 217 11.36 7.97 5.33
N MET A 218 12.41 7.73 4.56
CA MET A 218 13.31 6.58 4.76
C MET A 218 14.20 6.77 5.99
N ALA A 219 14.25 5.75 6.84
CA ALA A 219 15.18 5.70 7.96
C ALA A 219 16.64 5.77 7.46
N PRO A 220 17.53 6.51 8.14
CA PRO A 220 18.90 6.75 7.68
C PRO A 220 19.72 5.46 7.59
N GLU A 221 19.60 4.55 8.55
CA GLU A 221 20.28 3.25 8.55
C GLU A 221 19.86 2.37 7.38
N TYR A 222 18.59 2.45 6.97
CA TYR A 222 18.07 1.75 5.82
C TYR A 222 18.55 2.40 4.52
N ALA A 223 18.49 3.72 4.40
CA ALA A 223 18.90 4.46 3.22
C ALA A 223 20.42 4.38 2.96
N LEU A 224 21.24 4.32 4.02
CA LEU A 224 22.69 4.32 3.91
C LEU A 224 23.29 2.91 3.84
N ARG A 225 22.75 1.95 4.60
CA ARG A 225 23.35 0.62 4.79
C ARG A 225 22.48 -0.53 4.30
N GLY A 226 21.24 -0.25 3.91
CA GLY A 226 20.27 -1.26 3.53
C GLY A 226 19.75 -2.08 4.70
N TYR A 227 19.88 -1.60 5.94
CA TYR A 227 19.36 -2.28 7.13
C TYR A 227 17.85 -2.12 7.24
N LEU A 228 17.13 -3.17 6.86
CA LEU A 228 15.68 -3.23 6.90
C LEU A 228 15.22 -3.89 8.19
N SER A 229 14.34 -3.22 8.92
CA SER A 229 13.65 -3.75 10.11
C SER A 229 12.30 -3.06 10.29
N VAL A 230 11.51 -3.50 11.26
CA VAL A 230 10.26 -2.81 11.65
C VAL A 230 10.51 -1.34 12.04
N LYS A 231 11.72 -1.01 12.51
CA LYS A 231 12.09 0.36 12.88
C LYS A 231 12.16 1.30 11.67
N THR A 232 12.32 0.76 10.46
CA THR A 232 12.22 1.55 9.23
C THR A 232 10.83 2.16 9.09
N ASP A 233 9.76 1.40 9.33
CA ASP A 233 8.38 1.92 9.32
C ASP A 233 8.12 2.86 10.50
N VAL A 234 8.70 2.59 11.67
CA VAL A 234 8.59 3.47 12.85
C VAL A 234 9.18 4.85 12.59
N PHE A 235 10.32 4.92 11.91
CA PHE A 235 10.91 6.20 11.50
C PHE A 235 9.99 6.95 10.53
N SER A 236 9.50 6.28 9.48
CA SER A 236 8.57 6.87 8.52
C SER A 236 7.28 7.34 9.18
N TYR A 237 6.77 6.59 10.16
CA TYR A 237 5.63 6.98 10.99
C TYR A 237 5.93 8.24 11.81
N GLY A 238 7.13 8.36 12.41
CA GLY A 238 7.55 9.56 13.13
C GLY A 238 7.52 10.80 12.23
N VAL A 239 8.06 10.71 11.01
CA VAL A 239 7.98 11.79 10.01
C VAL A 239 6.53 12.15 9.71
N LEU A 240 5.68 11.14 9.47
CA LEU A 240 4.26 11.35 9.20
C LEU A 240 3.53 12.02 10.37
N VAL A 241 3.86 11.68 11.62
CA VAL A 241 3.30 12.36 12.80
C VAL A 241 3.69 13.85 12.81
N LEU A 242 4.93 14.19 12.45
CA LEU A 242 5.34 15.60 12.34
C LEU A 242 4.54 16.34 11.26
N GLU A 243 4.28 15.71 10.12
CA GLU A 243 3.43 16.29 9.07
C GLU A 243 1.99 16.49 9.57
N ILE A 244 1.44 15.49 10.28
CA ILE A 244 0.08 15.57 10.82
C ILE A 244 -0.04 16.68 11.87
N VAL A 245 0.94 16.84 12.76
CA VAL A 245 0.88 17.86 13.81
C VAL A 245 1.12 19.26 13.23
N SER A 246 2.09 19.40 12.32
CA SER A 246 2.46 20.70 11.75
C SER A 246 1.54 21.17 10.61
N GLY A 247 0.85 20.25 9.94
CA GLY A 247 0.16 20.53 8.67
C GLY A 247 1.13 20.93 7.54
N ARG A 248 2.41 20.57 7.64
CA ARG A 248 3.45 20.91 6.67
C ARG A 248 4.04 19.65 6.07
N LYS A 249 4.48 19.74 4.81
CA LYS A 249 5.24 18.66 4.17
C LYS A 249 6.59 18.52 4.87
N ASN A 250 7.09 17.29 4.99
CA ASN A 250 8.40 17.02 5.59
C ASN A 250 9.55 17.72 4.86
N HIS A 251 9.39 17.96 3.55
CA HIS A 251 10.31 18.77 2.76
C HIS A 251 9.54 19.80 1.94
N ASP A 252 9.78 21.08 2.21
CA ASP A 252 9.18 22.21 1.49
C ASP A 252 10.26 23.20 1.03
N LEU A 253 10.63 23.07 -0.25
CA LEU A 253 11.63 23.90 -0.92
C LEU A 253 11.24 25.39 -1.03
N LYS A 254 10.00 25.76 -0.69
CA LYS A 254 9.56 27.17 -0.69
C LYS A 254 9.90 27.91 0.60
N LEU A 255 10.43 27.22 1.60
CA LEU A 255 10.81 27.78 2.89
C LEU A 255 12.33 27.94 2.98
N ASP A 256 12.77 28.82 3.89
CA ASP A 256 14.20 29.02 4.19
C ASP A 256 14.89 27.68 4.51
N ALA A 257 16.18 27.54 4.19
CA ALA A 257 16.92 26.28 4.33
C ALA A 257 16.83 25.65 5.74
N GLU A 258 16.78 26.47 6.78
CA GLU A 258 16.62 26.03 8.18
C GLU A 258 15.22 25.45 8.48
N LYS A 259 14.21 25.89 7.72
CA LYS A 259 12.80 25.50 7.87
C LYS A 259 12.34 24.51 6.81
N ALA A 260 13.17 24.24 5.80
CA ALA A 260 12.81 23.43 4.65
C ALA A 260 12.59 21.95 5.01
N ASP A 261 13.22 21.47 6.08
CA ASP A 261 13.12 20.08 6.56
C ASP A 261 12.46 20.04 7.94
N LEU A 262 11.44 19.19 8.12
CA LEU A 262 10.83 18.99 9.45
C LEU A 262 11.75 18.26 10.42
N LEU A 263 12.67 17.43 9.92
CA LEU A 263 13.59 16.67 10.77
C LEU A 263 14.63 17.55 11.46
N SER A 264 14.97 18.71 10.90
CA SER A 264 15.89 19.68 11.52
C SER A 264 15.35 20.27 12.82
N TYR A 265 14.02 20.27 13.02
CA TYR A 265 13.39 20.75 14.24
C TYR A 265 13.42 19.71 15.38
N CYS A 266 13.69 18.44 15.06
CA CYS A 266 13.67 17.33 16.01
C CYS A 266 15.08 16.81 16.35
N THR A 267 16.12 17.24 15.64
CA THR A 267 17.50 17.00 16.05
C THR A 267 17.84 17.91 17.22
N PRO A 268 18.26 17.37 18.38
CA PRO A 268 18.69 18.23 19.48
C PRO A 268 19.88 19.07 19.01
N ILE A 269 19.76 20.39 19.12
CA ILE A 269 20.87 21.32 19.01
C ILE A 269 21.85 21.02 20.15
N LYS A 270 22.78 20.09 19.89
CA LYS A 270 24.09 19.97 20.53
C LYS A 270 25.02 19.65 19.36
N LEU A 271 25.74 20.62 18.81
CA LEU A 271 26.97 21.14 19.37
C LEU A 271 27.11 22.66 19.14
N LEU A 272 26.55 23.47 20.04
CA LEU A 272 27.23 24.68 20.48
C LEU A 272 27.88 24.36 21.83
N SER A 273 29.06 23.74 21.78
CA SER A 273 30.00 23.74 22.88
C SER A 273 31.40 23.90 22.30
N GLN A 274 31.81 25.17 22.26
CA GLN A 274 33.15 25.68 22.52
C GLN A 274 34.34 24.76 22.21
N SER A 275 35.14 25.18 21.23
CA SER A 275 36.59 25.31 21.36
C SER A 275 37.07 26.44 20.46
#